data_AF-A0AAV6GR29-F1
#
_entry.id   AF-A0AAV6GR29-F1
#
_cell.length_a   1.000
_cell.length_b   1.000
_cell.length_c   1.000
_cell.angle_alpha   90.00
_cell.angle_beta   90.00
_cell.angle_gamma   90.00
#
_symmetry.space_group_name_H-M   'P 1'
#
loop_
_entity.id
_entity.type
_entity.pdbx_description
1 polymer ?
#
loop_
_entity_poly.entity_id
_entity_poly.type
_entity_poly.pdbx_seq_one_letter_code
_entity_poly.pdbx_strand_id
1 'polypeptide(L)'
;MHVLSCRLADCELTSTGCQTLALVLQSDNSHLKNLDLSNNDLTDSGVKELCAALGHRSCKLELLRLSGCLISQRGCDFIVSALTSNPDSLLTELDLSYTHPGDAGLQMLSTIPCGQMKVNAENSSESMLKRGLKKYACELTLDPDTAHIRLLLSEGNKKVMWESEKQSYPDHPDRFDVWPQVLSRQPLTGRCYWECISRVGVYLDREAGSLSFYRVSSDTLTHLHTFYTTLTDEHLYAGVGLWPGCTVSLCQIT
;
A
#
# COMPACT_ATOMS: atom_id res chain seq x y z
N MET A 1 9.06 -0.17 -36.14
CA MET A 1 9.82 -0.21 -34.87
C MET A 1 9.12 -1.23 -33.98
N HIS A 2 9.69 -2.41 -33.78
CA HIS A 2 9.09 -3.43 -32.90
C HIS A 2 9.55 -3.14 -31.47
N VAL A 3 8.63 -2.71 -30.61
CA VAL A 3 8.93 -2.48 -29.19
C VAL A 3 8.91 -3.84 -28.49
N LEU A 4 10.09 -4.36 -28.17
CA LEU A 4 10.23 -5.62 -27.42
C LEU A 4 10.14 -5.39 -25.91
N SER A 5 10.35 -4.15 -25.45
CA SER A 5 10.35 -3.81 -24.04
C SER A 5 9.69 -2.45 -23.81
N CYS A 6 8.78 -2.39 -22.84
CA CYS A 6 8.06 -1.19 -22.45
C CYS A 6 8.23 -0.99 -20.96
N ARG A 7 8.64 0.21 -20.55
CA ARG A 7 8.78 0.60 -19.15
C ARG A 7 7.84 1.75 -18.86
N LEU A 8 6.85 1.48 -18.02
CA LEU A 8 5.86 2.42 -17.52
C LEU A 8 5.92 2.48 -15.99
N ALA A 9 7.08 2.19 -15.41
CA ALA A 9 7.27 2.31 -13.97
C ALA A 9 7.08 3.76 -13.52
N ASP A 10 6.47 3.95 -12.34
CA ASP A 10 6.22 5.28 -11.75
C ASP A 10 5.44 6.23 -12.69
N CYS A 11 4.48 5.71 -13.46
CA CYS A 11 3.70 6.47 -14.45
C CYS A 11 2.25 6.76 -14.02
N GLU A 12 1.90 6.54 -12.74
CA GLU A 12 0.55 6.71 -12.19
C GLU A 12 -0.54 5.99 -13.02
N LEU A 13 -0.21 4.77 -13.50
CA LEU A 13 -1.14 3.97 -14.29
C LEU A 13 -2.43 3.67 -13.51
N THR A 14 -3.55 3.95 -14.15
CA THR A 14 -4.88 3.62 -13.65
C THR A 14 -5.33 2.24 -14.14
N SER A 15 -6.44 1.73 -13.60
CA SER A 15 -7.08 0.49 -14.08
C SER A 15 -7.45 0.56 -15.57
N THR A 16 -7.88 1.73 -16.08
CA THR A 16 -8.12 1.96 -17.52
C THR A 16 -6.84 1.83 -18.34
N GLY A 17 -5.70 2.29 -17.79
CA GLY A 17 -4.39 2.07 -18.39
C GLY A 17 -4.05 0.58 -18.48
N CYS A 18 -4.28 -0.19 -17.41
CA CYS A 18 -4.12 -1.64 -17.40
C CYS A 18 -5.01 -2.34 -18.43
N GLN A 19 -6.28 -1.94 -18.55
CA GLN A 19 -7.20 -2.48 -19.54
C GLN A 19 -6.70 -2.22 -20.97
N THR A 20 -6.19 -1.01 -21.24
CA THR A 20 -5.62 -0.66 -22.55
C THR A 20 -4.37 -1.51 -22.85
N LEU A 21 -3.48 -1.67 -21.85
CA LEU A 21 -2.32 -2.55 -21.97
C LEU A 21 -2.72 -4.00 -22.22
N ALA A 22 -3.76 -4.49 -21.55
CA ALA A 22 -4.27 -5.84 -21.75
C ALA A 22 -4.73 -6.06 -23.20
N LEU A 23 -5.45 -5.10 -23.79
CA LEU A 23 -5.85 -5.15 -25.20
C LEU A 23 -4.64 -5.16 -26.15
N VAL A 24 -3.60 -4.37 -25.84
CA VAL A 24 -2.35 -4.39 -26.62
C VAL A 24 -1.68 -5.76 -26.53
N LEU A 25 -1.59 -6.34 -25.34
CA LEU A 25 -0.96 -7.64 -25.11
C LEU A 25 -1.72 -8.80 -25.79
N GLN A 26 -3.04 -8.68 -25.95
CA GLN A 26 -3.86 -9.66 -26.65
C GLN A 26 -3.81 -9.53 -28.18
N SER A 27 -3.29 -8.42 -28.70
CA SER A 27 -3.19 -8.19 -30.16
C SER A 27 -2.12 -9.07 -30.80
N ASP A 28 -2.45 -9.73 -31.90
CA ASP A 28 -1.48 -10.56 -32.66
C ASP A 28 -0.29 -9.76 -33.19
N ASN A 29 -0.48 -8.45 -33.40
CA ASN A 29 0.54 -7.50 -33.83
C ASN A 29 1.47 -7.05 -32.70
N SER A 30 1.17 -7.42 -31.45
CA SER A 30 2.06 -7.15 -30.35
C SER A 30 3.29 -8.03 -30.43
N HIS A 31 4.44 -7.40 -30.24
CA HIS A 31 5.74 -8.06 -30.12
C HIS A 31 6.36 -7.79 -28.75
N LEU A 32 5.57 -7.28 -27.81
CA LEU A 32 6.05 -6.89 -26.50
C LEU A 32 6.39 -8.15 -25.70
N LYS A 33 7.66 -8.23 -25.27
CA LYS A 33 8.19 -9.35 -24.48
C LYS A 33 8.41 -8.96 -23.03
N ASN A 34 8.83 -7.72 -22.78
CA ASN A 34 9.15 -7.25 -21.43
C ASN A 34 8.27 -6.05 -21.09
N LEU A 35 7.56 -6.13 -19.97
CA LEU A 35 6.74 -5.04 -19.47
C LEU A 35 7.10 -4.75 -18.01
N ASP A 36 7.54 -3.53 -17.74
CA ASP A 36 7.82 -3.04 -16.39
C ASP A 36 6.76 -2.01 -15.99
N LEU A 37 5.88 -2.38 -15.06
CA LEU A 37 4.83 -1.54 -14.49
C LEU A 37 5.08 -1.21 -13.02
N SER A 38 6.31 -1.37 -12.54
CA SER A 38 6.62 -1.24 -11.12
C SER A 38 6.23 0.13 -10.56
N ASN A 39 5.91 0.18 -9.27
CA ASN A 39 5.52 1.37 -8.51
C ASN A 39 4.25 2.10 -9.00
N ASN A 40 3.45 1.47 -9.87
CA ASN A 40 2.12 1.98 -10.19
C ASN A 40 1.09 1.39 -9.23
N ASP A 41 0.07 2.17 -8.88
CA ASP A 41 -0.96 1.72 -7.94
C ASP A 41 -2.04 0.87 -8.59
N LEU A 42 -1.59 -0.20 -9.22
CA LEU A 42 -2.47 -1.08 -9.97
C LEU A 42 -3.48 -1.74 -9.04
N THR A 43 -3.07 -2.11 -7.82
CA THR A 43 -3.84 -2.93 -6.87
C THR A 43 -4.33 -4.23 -7.51
N ASP A 44 -5.18 -4.97 -6.80
CA ASP A 44 -5.82 -6.17 -7.36
C ASP A 44 -6.69 -5.85 -8.58
N SER A 45 -7.22 -4.63 -8.69
CA SER A 45 -8.09 -4.23 -9.81
C SER A 45 -7.33 -4.10 -11.13
N GLY A 46 -6.22 -3.38 -11.16
CA GLY A 46 -5.36 -3.25 -12.35
C GLY A 46 -4.69 -4.59 -12.71
N VAL A 47 -4.31 -5.39 -11.72
CA VAL A 47 -3.80 -6.76 -11.95
C VAL A 47 -4.86 -7.63 -12.60
N LYS A 48 -6.11 -7.57 -12.14
CA LYS A 48 -7.22 -8.31 -12.75
C LYS A 48 -7.39 -7.99 -14.24
N GLU A 49 -7.30 -6.71 -14.61
CA GLU A 49 -7.36 -6.30 -16.03
C GLU A 49 -6.18 -6.88 -16.83
N LEU A 50 -4.96 -6.84 -16.30
CA LEU A 50 -3.78 -7.43 -16.95
C LEU A 50 -3.88 -8.96 -17.07
N CYS A 51 -4.47 -9.63 -16.08
CA CYS A 51 -4.66 -11.08 -16.07
C CYS A 51 -5.55 -11.57 -17.23
N ALA A 52 -6.46 -10.73 -17.73
CA ALA A 52 -7.23 -11.05 -18.94
C ALA A 52 -6.32 -11.27 -20.16
N ALA A 53 -5.18 -10.56 -20.23
CA ALA A 53 -4.18 -10.79 -21.28
C ALA A 53 -3.25 -11.97 -20.96
N LEU A 54 -2.80 -12.12 -19.70
CA LEU A 54 -1.90 -13.23 -19.32
C LEU A 54 -2.53 -14.61 -19.56
N GLY A 55 -3.86 -14.72 -19.37
CA GLY A 55 -4.63 -15.94 -19.69
C GLY A 55 -4.88 -16.17 -21.17
N HIS A 56 -4.46 -15.25 -22.05
CA HIS A 56 -4.73 -15.34 -23.49
C HIS A 56 -3.53 -15.91 -24.28
N ARG A 57 -3.81 -16.80 -25.24
CA ARG A 57 -2.77 -17.51 -26.03
C ARG A 57 -1.89 -16.59 -26.89
N SER A 58 -2.37 -15.40 -27.24
CA SER A 58 -1.60 -14.42 -28.02
C SER A 58 -0.64 -13.58 -27.18
N CYS A 59 -0.67 -13.70 -25.85
CA CYS A 59 0.24 -12.98 -24.98
C CYS A 59 1.67 -13.52 -25.16
N LYS A 60 2.58 -12.62 -25.58
CA LYS A 60 3.99 -12.95 -25.86
C LYS A 60 4.94 -12.45 -24.78
N LEU A 61 4.42 -12.05 -23.62
CA LEU A 61 5.26 -11.57 -22.53
C LEU A 61 6.13 -12.70 -22.00
N GLU A 62 7.42 -12.41 -21.91
CA GLU A 62 8.46 -13.24 -21.30
C GLU A 62 8.82 -12.71 -19.91
N LEU A 63 8.64 -11.40 -19.66
CA LEU A 63 8.95 -10.74 -18.40
C LEU A 63 7.88 -9.70 -18.03
N LEU A 64 7.38 -9.79 -16.79
CA LEU A 64 6.44 -8.83 -16.21
C LEU A 64 6.93 -8.38 -14.82
N ARG A 65 7.10 -7.06 -14.62
CA ARG A 65 7.36 -6.48 -13.29
C ARG A 65 6.15 -5.70 -12.79
N LEU A 66 5.68 -6.10 -11.62
CA LEU A 66 4.61 -5.46 -10.84
C LEU A 66 5.11 -5.11 -9.44
N SER A 67 6.42 -4.89 -9.31
CA SER A 67 7.06 -4.59 -8.04
C SER A 67 6.46 -3.32 -7.44
N GLY A 68 6.08 -3.32 -6.15
CA GLY A 68 5.49 -2.15 -5.51
C GLY A 68 4.08 -1.76 -5.99
N CYS A 69 3.36 -2.65 -6.67
CA CYS A 69 2.03 -2.35 -7.22
C CYS A 69 0.83 -2.59 -6.27
N LEU A 70 1.08 -2.69 -4.95
CA LEU A 70 0.07 -2.89 -3.90
C LEU A 70 -0.83 -4.13 -4.14
N ILE A 71 -0.23 -5.23 -4.58
CA ILE A 71 -0.94 -6.47 -4.87
C ILE A 71 -1.17 -7.24 -3.57
N SER A 72 -2.41 -7.63 -3.31
CA SER A 72 -2.79 -8.43 -2.13
C SER A 72 -2.81 -9.93 -2.46
N GLN A 73 -3.16 -10.76 -1.47
CA GLN A 73 -3.47 -12.19 -1.69
C GLN A 73 -4.46 -12.40 -2.85
N ARG A 74 -5.48 -11.54 -2.98
CA ARG A 74 -6.49 -11.66 -4.03
C ARG A 74 -5.93 -11.37 -5.42
N GLY A 75 -5.01 -10.43 -5.53
CA GLY A 75 -4.29 -10.19 -6.78
C GLY A 75 -3.43 -11.38 -7.20
N CYS A 76 -2.80 -12.07 -6.24
CA CYS A 76 -2.07 -13.32 -6.52
C CYS A 76 -2.99 -14.42 -7.04
N ASP A 77 -4.19 -14.58 -6.49
CA ASP A 77 -5.18 -15.54 -6.99
C ASP A 77 -5.53 -15.28 -8.46
N PHE A 78 -5.74 -14.01 -8.85
CA PHE A 78 -5.96 -13.65 -10.26
C PHE A 78 -4.79 -14.04 -11.17
N ILE A 79 -3.54 -13.81 -10.72
CA ILE A 79 -2.33 -14.15 -11.48
C ILE A 79 -2.22 -15.67 -11.67
N VAL A 80 -2.36 -16.43 -10.59
CA VAL A 80 -2.26 -17.90 -10.61
C VAL A 80 -3.36 -18.49 -11.51
N SER A 81 -4.59 -17.99 -11.40
CA SER A 81 -5.72 -18.41 -12.24
C SER A 81 -5.47 -18.15 -13.74
N ALA A 82 -4.96 -16.97 -14.08
CA ALA A 82 -4.65 -16.60 -15.45
C ALA A 82 -3.56 -17.49 -16.06
N LEU A 83 -2.47 -17.70 -15.33
CA LEU A 83 -1.36 -18.54 -15.80
C LEU A 83 -1.73 -20.03 -15.88
N THR A 84 -2.57 -20.51 -14.96
CA THR A 84 -3.10 -21.89 -15.03
C THR A 84 -4.01 -22.09 -16.25
N SER A 85 -4.75 -21.05 -16.64
CA SER A 85 -5.62 -21.07 -17.82
C SER A 85 -4.85 -20.98 -19.14
N ASN A 86 -3.58 -20.56 -19.10
CA ASN A 86 -2.70 -20.45 -20.26
C ASN A 86 -1.40 -21.27 -20.05
N PRO A 87 -1.46 -22.60 -20.21
CA PRO A 87 -0.31 -23.47 -19.99
C PRO A 87 0.84 -23.25 -20.98
N ASP A 88 0.55 -22.61 -22.12
CA ASP A 88 1.53 -22.26 -23.16
C ASP A 88 2.10 -20.83 -22.99
N SER A 89 1.88 -20.22 -21.82
CA SER A 89 2.41 -18.88 -21.51
C SER A 89 3.93 -18.84 -21.70
N LEU A 90 4.41 -17.78 -22.36
CA LEU A 90 5.83 -17.52 -22.55
C LEU A 90 6.48 -16.83 -21.34
N LEU A 91 5.71 -16.53 -20.29
CA LEU A 91 6.20 -15.79 -19.14
C LEU A 91 7.24 -16.61 -18.37
N THR A 92 8.45 -16.08 -18.31
CA THR A 92 9.61 -16.72 -17.65
C THR A 92 10.04 -15.98 -16.38
N GLU A 93 9.71 -14.69 -16.25
CA GLU A 93 10.01 -13.90 -15.06
C GLU A 93 8.80 -13.06 -14.66
N LEU A 94 8.39 -13.20 -13.39
CA LEU A 94 7.35 -12.41 -12.77
C LEU A 94 7.90 -11.80 -11.48
N ASP A 95 8.00 -10.48 -11.45
CA ASP A 95 8.46 -9.75 -10.28
C ASP A 95 7.26 -9.12 -9.55
N LEU A 96 6.97 -9.65 -8.36
CA LEU A 96 5.99 -9.20 -7.38
C LEU A 96 6.66 -8.69 -6.09
N SER A 97 7.95 -8.35 -6.11
CA SER A 97 8.64 -7.79 -4.94
C SER A 97 7.93 -6.54 -4.41
N TYR A 98 7.96 -6.30 -3.10
CA TYR A 98 7.28 -5.17 -2.45
C TYR A 98 5.76 -5.11 -2.70
N THR A 99 5.15 -6.26 -2.95
CA THR A 99 3.71 -6.42 -2.84
C THR A 99 3.36 -7.02 -1.47
N HIS A 100 2.07 -7.07 -1.11
CA HIS A 100 1.61 -7.62 0.17
C HIS A 100 0.76 -8.89 -0.08
N PRO A 101 1.32 -9.94 -0.70
CA PRO A 101 0.56 -11.13 -1.07
C PRO A 101 0.12 -11.95 0.15
N GLY A 102 0.78 -11.76 1.31
CA GLY A 102 0.62 -12.60 2.50
C GLY A 102 1.12 -14.03 2.30
N ASP A 103 1.23 -14.81 3.37
CA ASP A 103 1.74 -16.18 3.32
C ASP A 103 0.91 -17.07 2.39
N ALA A 104 -0.42 -16.89 2.42
CA ALA A 104 -1.33 -17.62 1.53
C ALA A 104 -1.11 -17.24 0.06
N GLY A 105 -0.87 -15.96 -0.25
CA GLY A 105 -0.56 -15.55 -1.62
C GLY A 105 0.78 -16.10 -2.10
N LEU A 106 1.82 -16.11 -1.25
CA LEU A 106 3.10 -16.75 -1.55
C LEU A 106 2.95 -18.26 -1.80
N GLN A 107 2.12 -18.93 -1.00
CA GLN A 107 1.80 -20.34 -1.20
C GLN A 107 1.11 -20.56 -2.55
N MET A 108 0.15 -19.72 -2.94
CA MET A 108 -0.51 -19.81 -4.25
C MET A 108 0.49 -19.57 -5.40
N LEU A 109 1.39 -18.60 -5.27
CA LEU A 109 2.40 -18.34 -6.30
C LEU A 109 3.36 -19.52 -6.48
N SER A 110 3.64 -20.29 -5.42
CA SER A 110 4.47 -21.49 -5.48
C SER A 110 3.84 -22.66 -6.25
N THR A 111 2.52 -22.63 -6.51
CA THR A 111 1.82 -23.71 -7.22
C THR A 111 1.75 -23.49 -8.74
N ILE A 112 2.28 -22.37 -9.26
CA ILE A 112 2.20 -22.07 -10.69
C ILE A 112 2.94 -23.16 -11.49
N PRO A 113 2.25 -23.89 -12.39
CA PRO A 113 2.80 -25.06 -13.07
C PRO A 113 3.82 -24.75 -14.17
N CYS A 114 4.22 -23.48 -14.35
CA CYS A 114 5.15 -23.05 -15.39
C CYS A 114 6.58 -23.45 -15.04
N GLY A 115 7.05 -24.56 -15.61
CA GLY A 115 8.45 -24.99 -15.51
C GLY A 115 9.40 -23.84 -15.87
N GLN A 116 10.31 -23.52 -14.95
CA GLN A 116 11.35 -22.48 -15.05
C GLN A 116 10.91 -21.01 -14.82
N MET A 117 9.64 -20.72 -14.54
CA MET A 117 9.25 -19.33 -14.27
C MET A 117 9.83 -18.86 -12.92
N LYS A 118 10.64 -17.79 -12.97
CA LYS A 118 11.20 -17.13 -11.79
C LYS A 118 10.18 -16.15 -11.24
N VAL A 119 9.59 -16.48 -10.10
CA VAL A 119 8.74 -15.55 -9.34
C VAL A 119 9.59 -14.90 -8.26
N ASN A 120 9.82 -13.60 -8.37
CA ASN A 120 10.42 -12.82 -7.30
C ASN A 120 9.29 -12.22 -6.45
N ALA A 121 9.16 -12.64 -5.20
CA ALA A 121 8.29 -12.01 -4.22
C ALA A 121 9.08 -11.55 -2.98
N GLU A 122 10.40 -11.44 -3.10
CA GLU A 122 11.26 -11.02 -2.00
C GLU A 122 11.06 -9.53 -1.70
N ASN A 123 10.73 -9.24 -0.44
CA ASN A 123 10.56 -7.87 0.06
C ASN A 123 11.90 -7.22 0.49
N SER A 124 13.01 -7.55 -0.17
CA SER A 124 14.39 -7.36 0.34
C SER A 124 15.02 -5.97 0.17
N SER A 125 14.37 -5.02 -0.50
CA SER A 125 14.71 -3.59 -0.55
C SER A 125 13.55 -2.77 0.02
N GLU A 126 13.47 -2.79 1.34
CA GLU A 126 12.55 -2.02 2.15
C GLU A 126 12.55 -0.49 1.81
N SER A 127 13.53 -0.01 1.03
CA SER A 127 13.64 1.35 0.50
C SER A 127 12.71 1.69 -0.66
N MET A 128 12.36 0.70 -1.49
CA MET A 128 11.39 0.88 -2.57
C MET A 128 9.97 1.00 -1.99
N LEU A 129 9.65 0.17 -0.98
CA LEU A 129 8.39 0.23 -0.24
C LEU A 129 8.19 1.61 0.41
N LYS A 130 9.24 2.15 1.06
CA LYS A 130 9.18 3.50 1.64
C LYS A 130 8.85 4.54 0.57
N ARG A 131 9.50 4.49 -0.59
CA ARG A 131 9.23 5.43 -1.69
C ARG A 131 7.80 5.31 -2.23
N GLY A 132 7.31 4.09 -2.39
CA GLY A 132 5.93 3.82 -2.81
C GLY A 132 4.91 4.40 -1.83
N LEU A 133 5.06 4.17 -0.53
CA LEU A 133 4.10 4.66 0.47
C LEU A 133 4.16 6.19 0.66
N LYS A 134 5.32 6.81 0.46
CA LYS A 134 5.48 8.28 0.52
C LYS A 134 4.59 9.04 -0.45
N LYS A 135 4.16 8.45 -1.58
CA LYS A 135 3.21 9.10 -2.50
C LYS A 135 1.84 9.37 -1.86
N TYR A 136 1.50 8.60 -0.82
CA TYR A 136 0.28 8.74 -0.04
C TYR A 136 0.49 9.52 1.25
N ALA A 137 1.63 10.20 1.39
CA ALA A 137 1.93 11.01 2.55
C ALA A 137 0.79 12.01 2.82
N CYS A 138 0.17 11.87 3.99
CA CYS A 138 -0.89 12.76 4.44
C CYS A 138 -0.35 13.65 5.56
N GLU A 139 -0.54 14.96 5.42
CA GLU A 139 -0.22 15.92 6.47
C GLU A 139 -1.34 15.95 7.51
N LEU A 140 -1.08 15.36 8.68
CA LEU A 140 -2.02 15.32 9.78
C LEU A 140 -1.66 16.35 10.85
N THR A 141 -2.69 16.91 11.46
CA THR A 141 -2.61 17.68 12.71
C THR A 141 -3.56 17.09 13.72
N LEU A 142 -3.19 17.13 15.00
CA LEU A 142 -4.03 16.65 16.09
C LEU A 142 -5.10 17.69 16.43
N ASP A 143 -6.28 17.20 16.80
CA ASP A 143 -7.43 18.03 17.12
C ASP A 143 -7.49 18.38 18.62
N PRO A 144 -7.28 19.66 19.00
CA PRO A 144 -7.41 20.10 20.39
C PRO A 144 -8.80 19.88 20.97
N ASP A 145 -9.84 19.80 20.13
CA ASP A 145 -11.23 19.66 20.59
C ASP A 145 -11.54 18.23 21.04
N THR A 146 -10.75 17.25 20.56
CA THR A 146 -10.84 15.84 20.99
C THR A 146 -9.87 15.50 22.12
N ALA A 147 -8.77 16.27 22.26
CA ALA A 147 -7.65 15.93 23.12
C ALA A 147 -8.06 15.79 24.60
N HIS A 148 -7.72 14.65 25.21
CA HIS A 148 -7.90 14.48 26.64
C HIS A 148 -7.14 15.56 27.44
N ILE A 149 -7.70 16.03 28.55
CA ILE A 149 -7.14 17.13 29.36
C ILE A 149 -5.76 16.86 29.97
N ARG A 150 -5.25 15.64 29.88
CA ARG A 150 -3.88 15.25 30.29
C ARG A 150 -2.88 15.29 29.12
N LEU A 151 -3.32 15.67 27.94
CA LEU A 151 -2.49 15.71 26.75
C LEU A 151 -2.17 17.15 26.39
N LEU A 152 -0.89 17.50 26.32
CA LEU A 152 -0.41 18.79 25.85
C LEU A 152 -0.11 18.70 24.35
N LEU A 153 -0.82 19.49 23.55
CA LEU A 153 -0.54 19.66 22.13
C LEU A 153 0.47 20.81 21.93
N SER A 154 1.42 20.60 21.01
CA SER A 154 2.49 21.54 20.70
C SER A 154 2.93 21.42 19.23
N GLU A 155 3.87 22.27 18.81
CA GLU A 155 4.45 22.27 17.44
C GLU A 155 3.37 22.37 16.35
N GLY A 156 2.43 23.31 16.50
CA GLY A 156 1.31 23.45 15.57
C GLY A 156 0.38 22.23 15.55
N ASN A 157 0.19 21.61 16.72
CA ASN A 157 -0.58 20.37 16.93
C ASN A 157 -0.01 19.14 16.19
N LYS A 158 1.28 19.14 15.85
CA LYS A 158 1.95 17.94 15.31
C LYS A 158 2.56 17.08 16.41
N LYS A 159 2.65 17.57 17.65
CA LYS A 159 3.21 16.85 18.79
C LYS A 159 2.25 16.81 19.95
N VAL A 160 2.14 15.64 20.58
CA VAL A 160 1.35 15.39 21.78
C VAL A 160 2.20 14.73 22.85
N MET A 161 2.08 15.25 24.07
CA MET A 161 2.76 14.72 25.25
C MET A 161 1.75 14.50 26.36
N TRP A 162 1.91 13.41 27.11
CA TRP A 162 1.16 13.24 28.35
C TRP A 162 1.77 14.09 29.46
N GLU A 163 0.92 14.81 30.19
CA GLU A 163 1.31 15.69 31.29
C GLU A 163 0.58 15.35 32.60
N SER A 164 1.30 15.48 33.72
CA SER A 164 0.73 15.34 35.07
C SER A 164 -0.14 16.54 35.44
N GLU A 165 0.02 17.66 34.77
CA GLU A 165 -0.86 18.82 34.94
C GLU A 165 -2.02 18.79 33.95
N LYS A 166 -3.19 19.24 34.41
CA LYS A 166 -4.39 19.31 33.56
C LYS A 166 -4.29 20.54 32.64
N GLN A 167 -4.50 20.32 31.36
CA GLN A 167 -4.52 21.36 30.34
C GLN A 167 -5.87 22.08 30.34
N SER A 168 -5.84 23.39 30.09
CA SER A 168 -7.03 24.25 30.08
C SER A 168 -7.68 24.30 28.70
N TYR A 169 -8.21 23.17 28.24
CA TYR A 169 -9.00 23.15 27.00
C TYR A 169 -10.45 23.60 27.24
N PRO A 170 -11.10 24.25 26.25
CA PRO A 170 -12.54 24.49 26.29
C PRO A 170 -13.34 23.19 26.38
N ASP A 171 -14.50 23.24 27.02
CA ASP A 171 -15.40 22.08 27.01
C ASP A 171 -15.88 21.76 25.59
N HIS A 172 -15.93 20.49 25.23
CA HIS A 172 -16.28 20.03 23.89
C HIS A 172 -16.87 18.62 23.93
N PRO A 173 -17.97 18.34 23.20
CA PRO A 173 -18.65 17.04 23.25
C PRO A 173 -17.78 15.87 22.77
N ASP A 174 -16.84 16.11 21.86
CA ASP A 174 -15.96 15.08 21.31
C ASP A 174 -14.68 14.86 22.12
N ARG A 175 -14.54 15.54 23.27
CA ARG A 175 -13.34 15.44 24.11
C ARG A 175 -13.30 14.11 24.84
N PHE A 176 -12.18 13.40 24.72
CA PHE A 176 -11.94 12.23 25.55
C PHE A 176 -11.77 12.62 27.03
N ASP A 177 -12.47 11.94 27.92
CA ASP A 177 -12.51 12.22 29.36
C ASP A 177 -12.05 11.03 30.23
N VAL A 178 -12.05 9.82 29.68
CA VAL A 178 -11.61 8.59 30.39
C VAL A 178 -10.13 8.27 30.12
N TRP A 179 -9.76 8.13 28.84
CA TRP A 179 -8.42 7.68 28.44
C TRP A 179 -7.63 8.81 27.78
N PRO A 180 -6.31 8.94 28.02
CA PRO A 180 -5.47 9.93 27.33
C PRO A 180 -5.34 9.63 25.84
N GLN A 181 -6.30 10.12 25.06
CA GLN A 181 -6.39 9.95 23.62
C GLN A 181 -6.63 11.29 22.93
N VAL A 182 -6.31 11.35 21.63
CA VAL A 182 -6.56 12.48 20.75
C VAL A 182 -6.72 11.97 19.32
N LEU A 183 -7.59 12.59 18.52
CA LEU A 183 -7.78 12.29 17.10
C LEU A 183 -7.04 13.29 16.20
N SER A 184 -6.82 12.93 14.94
CA SER A 184 -6.49 13.88 13.90
C SER A 184 -7.68 14.80 13.61
N ARG A 185 -7.40 16.05 13.24
CA ARG A 185 -8.40 17.02 12.80
C ARG A 185 -8.95 16.68 11.41
N GLN A 186 -8.09 16.18 10.52
CA GLN A 186 -8.48 15.77 9.18
C GLN A 186 -8.97 14.31 9.20
N PRO A 187 -10.06 13.98 8.47
CA PRO A 187 -10.43 12.60 8.23
C PRO A 187 -9.45 11.95 7.24
N LEU A 188 -9.23 10.65 7.41
CA LEU A 188 -8.44 9.80 6.53
C LEU A 188 -9.30 9.40 5.33
N THR A 189 -8.91 9.84 4.14
CA THR A 189 -9.60 9.58 2.86
C THR A 189 -8.73 8.75 1.92
N GLY A 190 -9.36 7.85 1.14
CA GLY A 190 -8.66 7.03 0.15
C GLY A 190 -7.50 6.23 0.74
N ARG A 191 -6.31 6.42 0.15
CA ARG A 191 -5.04 5.88 0.66
C ARG A 191 -4.27 6.97 1.37
N CYS A 192 -3.82 6.69 2.59
CA CYS A 192 -3.13 7.68 3.41
C CYS A 192 -2.03 6.99 4.22
N TYR A 193 -0.83 7.57 4.15
CA TYR A 193 0.36 7.14 4.83
C TYR A 193 0.89 8.25 5.74
N TRP A 194 1.14 7.94 7.02
CA TRP A 194 1.78 8.88 7.94
C TRP A 194 2.80 8.17 8.82
N GLU A 195 3.79 8.93 9.31
CA GLU A 195 4.85 8.43 10.18
C GLU A 195 4.83 9.20 11.51
N CYS A 196 5.19 8.51 12.59
CA CYS A 196 5.42 9.11 13.90
C CYS A 196 6.91 8.99 14.28
N ILE A 197 7.44 9.97 15.02
CA ILE A 197 8.85 9.99 15.48
C ILE A 197 9.22 8.75 16.32
N SER A 198 8.24 8.08 16.90
CA SER A 198 8.39 6.75 17.53
C SER A 198 8.75 5.62 16.55
N ARG A 199 9.07 5.95 15.29
CA ARG A 199 9.44 5.02 14.21
C ARG A 199 8.32 4.08 13.82
N VAL A 200 7.07 4.55 13.87
CA VAL A 200 5.91 3.80 13.37
C VAL A 200 5.34 4.52 12.17
N GLY A 201 5.20 3.78 11.06
CA GLY A 201 4.52 4.21 9.85
C GLY A 201 3.18 3.50 9.78
N VAL A 202 2.13 4.22 9.42
CA VAL A 202 0.78 3.67 9.30
C VAL A 202 0.28 3.96 7.90
N TYR A 203 -0.17 2.92 7.21
CA TYR A 203 -0.76 3.00 5.89
C TYR A 203 -2.19 2.48 5.94
N LEU A 204 -3.12 3.33 5.51
CA LEU A 204 -4.50 2.97 5.30
C LEU A 204 -4.77 2.85 3.80
N ASP A 205 -5.34 1.73 3.38
CA ASP A 205 -5.97 1.57 2.07
C ASP A 205 -7.46 1.29 2.27
N ARG A 206 -8.29 2.32 2.13
CA ARG A 206 -9.73 2.18 2.30
C ARG A 206 -10.39 1.29 1.25
N GLU A 207 -9.90 1.34 0.02
CA GLU A 207 -10.48 0.58 -1.10
C GLU A 207 -10.22 -0.92 -0.92
N ALA A 208 -9.01 -1.27 -0.48
CA ALA A 208 -8.64 -2.64 -0.16
C ALA A 208 -9.12 -3.09 1.23
N GLY A 209 -9.62 -2.17 2.07
CA GLY A 209 -10.03 -2.47 3.43
C GLY A 209 -8.86 -2.91 4.31
N SER A 210 -7.69 -2.30 4.15
CA SER A 210 -6.47 -2.70 4.89
C SER A 210 -5.86 -1.55 5.69
N LEU A 211 -5.39 -1.87 6.89
CA LEU A 211 -4.63 -0.97 7.76
C LEU A 211 -3.32 -1.64 8.15
N SER A 212 -2.21 -1.12 7.65
CA SER A 212 -0.88 -1.70 7.80
C SER A 212 0.01 -0.83 8.68
N PHE A 213 0.76 -1.47 9.56
CA PHE A 213 1.72 -0.85 10.46
C PHE A 213 3.13 -1.28 10.07
N TYR A 214 4.05 -0.32 10.09
CA TYR A 214 5.45 -0.51 9.74
C TYR A 214 6.35 0.07 10.82
N ARG A 215 7.52 -0.54 11.01
CA ARG A 215 8.65 0.07 11.69
C ARG A 215 9.42 0.90 10.68
N VAL A 216 9.65 2.17 11.00
CA VAL A 216 10.36 3.11 10.15
C VAL A 216 11.84 3.18 10.53
N SER A 217 12.71 2.91 9.58
CA SER A 217 14.14 3.19 9.63
C SER A 217 14.49 4.26 8.59
N SER A 218 15.73 4.77 8.59
CA SER A 218 16.16 5.90 7.74
C SER A 218 15.73 5.73 6.28
N ASP A 219 16.05 4.57 5.71
CA ASP A 219 15.81 4.28 4.31
C ASP A 219 14.79 3.17 4.09
N THR A 220 14.19 2.62 5.16
CA THR A 220 13.44 1.39 5.07
C THR A 220 12.17 1.35 5.89
N LEU A 221 11.18 0.56 5.43
CA LEU A 221 9.99 0.19 6.19
C LEU A 221 9.95 -1.32 6.37
N THR A 222 9.95 -1.75 7.63
CA THR A 222 9.74 -3.16 7.98
C THR A 222 8.26 -3.33 8.34
N HIS A 223 7.54 -4.18 7.62
CA HIS A 223 6.15 -4.50 7.94
C HIS A 223 6.04 -5.13 9.33
N LEU A 224 5.08 -4.66 10.12
CA LEU A 224 4.79 -5.18 11.45
C LEU A 224 3.51 -6.01 11.44
N HIS A 225 2.42 -5.44 10.91
CA HIS A 225 1.13 -6.10 10.89
C HIS A 225 0.16 -5.43 9.92
N THR A 226 -0.81 -6.18 9.40
CA THR A 226 -1.93 -5.65 8.60
C THR A 226 -3.23 -6.19 9.16
N PHE A 227 -4.17 -5.28 9.44
CA PHE A 227 -5.56 -5.61 9.71
C PHE A 227 -6.37 -5.50 8.43
N TYR A 228 -7.30 -6.43 8.24
CA TYR A 228 -8.27 -6.38 7.15
C TYR A 228 -9.65 -6.13 7.75
N THR A 229 -10.36 -5.13 7.23
CA THR A 229 -11.69 -4.76 7.71
C THR A 229 -12.47 -4.02 6.64
N THR A 230 -13.79 -4.13 6.69
CA THR A 230 -14.68 -3.31 5.86
C THR A 230 -14.85 -1.95 6.53
N LEU A 231 -14.25 -0.92 5.96
CA LEU A 231 -14.35 0.45 6.49
C LEU A 231 -15.65 1.08 6.00
N THR A 232 -16.74 0.85 6.72
CA THR A 232 -18.08 1.39 6.41
C THR A 232 -18.29 2.81 6.91
N ASP A 233 -17.43 3.30 7.79
CA ASP A 233 -17.53 4.64 8.36
C ASP A 233 -17.24 5.71 7.30
N GLU A 234 -18.17 6.67 7.21
CA GLU A 234 -18.07 7.83 6.32
C GLU A 234 -16.78 8.62 6.58
N HIS A 235 -16.42 8.78 7.85
CA HIS A 235 -15.22 9.49 8.30
C HIS A 235 -14.45 8.63 9.30
N LEU A 236 -13.17 8.37 9.01
CA LEU A 236 -12.22 7.66 9.88
C LEU A 236 -11.12 8.64 10.23
N TYR A 237 -10.71 8.68 11.50
CA TYR A 237 -9.67 9.59 11.98
C TYR A 237 -8.49 8.81 12.52
N ALA A 238 -7.28 9.36 12.41
CA ALA A 238 -6.12 8.77 13.07
C ALA A 238 -6.22 9.03 14.57
N GLY A 239 -6.26 7.99 15.38
CA GLY A 239 -6.26 8.09 16.84
C GLY A 239 -4.87 7.84 17.43
N VAL A 240 -4.49 8.64 18.42
CA VAL A 240 -3.26 8.44 19.20
C VAL A 240 -3.62 8.30 20.68
N GLY A 241 -3.31 7.16 21.26
CA GLY A 241 -3.40 6.92 22.71
C GLY A 241 -2.03 6.97 23.37
N LEU A 242 -1.93 7.61 24.54
CA LEU A 242 -0.68 7.78 25.27
C LEU A 242 -0.75 7.19 26.68
N TRP A 243 0.31 6.48 27.05
CA TRP A 243 0.57 6.13 28.44
C TRP A 243 1.21 7.32 29.19
N PRO A 244 1.12 7.35 30.53
CA PRO A 244 1.75 8.40 31.32
C PRO A 244 3.25 8.57 31.01
N GLY A 245 3.67 9.81 30.75
CA GLY A 245 5.05 10.16 30.42
C GLY A 245 5.47 9.90 28.97
N CYS A 246 4.59 9.39 28.11
CA CYS A 246 4.89 9.20 26.69
C CYS A 246 4.74 10.49 25.88
N THR A 247 5.38 10.51 24.71
CA THR A 247 5.27 11.58 23.71
C THR A 247 5.18 10.97 22.33
N VAL A 248 4.37 11.57 21.45
CA VAL A 248 4.28 11.22 20.03
C VAL A 248 4.34 12.50 19.22
N SER A 249 5.12 12.49 18.15
CA SER A 249 5.12 13.57 17.15
C SER A 249 4.87 12.98 15.77
N LEU A 250 4.00 13.64 15.01
CA LEU A 250 3.75 13.36 13.59
C LEU A 250 4.91 13.89 12.76
N CYS A 251 5.47 13.06 11.90
CA CYS A 251 6.57 13.42 11.03
C CYS A 251 6.07 14.18 9.80
N GLN A 252 6.90 15.09 9.30
CA GLN A 252 6.76 15.60 7.95
C GLN A 252 7.44 14.63 6.99
N ILE A 253 6.65 14.04 6.09
CA ILE A 253 7.16 13.12 5.09
C ILE A 253 7.53 13.94 3.84
N THR A 254 8.82 13.99 3.53
CA THR A 254 9.38 14.64 2.33
C THR A 254 9.78 13.61 1.29
#